data_AF-A0A7Y4X5X8-F1
#
_entry.id   AF-A0A7Y4X5X8-F1
#
_cell.length_a   1.000
_cell.length_b   1.000
_cell.length_c   1.000
_cell.angle_alpha   90.00
_cell.angle_beta   90.00
_cell.angle_gamma   90.00
#
_symmetry.space_group_name_H-M   'P 1'
#
loop_
_entity.id
_entity.type
_entity.pdbx_description
1 polymer ?
#
loop_
_entity_poly.entity_id
_entity_poly.type
_entity_poly.pdbx_seq_one_letter_code
_entity_poly.pdbx_strand_id
1 'polypeptide(L)'
;VDNAIYHAVWRWAKRRHPHQNRRWIAQKYYTTRGKRHWVFHGSTVDTRGKVRVHDLYKAADTSIRRHTKIKAAANPYDPAWEVYFEERLGVQMEANLRGRRRLLYLWREQQGLCPVCHQRITKLTGWHNHHIVQRSLGGSDQAANRVLLHPTCHRQVHSQKVAVEKPRPATGVGKA
;
A
#
# COMPACT_ATOMS: atom_id res chain seq x y z
N VAL A 1 25.03 -3.20 -1.45
CA VAL A 1 24.13 -4.36 -1.26
C VAL A 1 24.22 -5.34 -2.43
N ASP A 2 23.93 -4.91 -3.67
CA ASP A 2 23.98 -5.80 -4.86
C ASP A 2 25.32 -6.54 -5.03
N ASN A 3 26.46 -5.89 -4.78
CA ASN A 3 27.77 -6.55 -4.84
C ASN A 3 27.89 -7.73 -3.85
N ALA A 4 27.36 -7.57 -2.63
CA ALA A 4 27.38 -8.64 -1.63
C ALA A 4 26.46 -9.81 -2.05
N ILE A 5 25.29 -9.50 -2.63
CA ILE A 5 24.38 -10.50 -3.20
C ILE A 5 25.08 -11.27 -4.32
N TYR A 6 25.74 -10.57 -5.24
CA TYR A 6 26.53 -11.19 -6.30
C TYR A 6 27.58 -12.15 -5.74
N HIS A 7 28.40 -11.74 -4.77
CA HIS A 7 29.40 -12.61 -4.16
C HIS A 7 28.80 -13.84 -3.46
N ALA A 8 27.61 -13.71 -2.85
CA ALA A 8 26.92 -14.84 -2.23
C ALA A 8 26.45 -15.85 -3.29
N VAL A 9 25.77 -15.37 -4.34
CA VAL A 9 25.27 -16.20 -5.45
C VAL A 9 26.43 -16.83 -6.22
N TRP A 10 27.51 -16.10 -6.50
CA TRP A 10 28.68 -16.61 -7.18
C TRP A 10 29.40 -17.71 -6.40
N ARG A 11 29.54 -17.56 -5.06
CA ARG A 11 30.09 -18.62 -4.20
C ARG A 11 29.22 -19.87 -4.23
N TRP A 12 27.90 -19.70 -4.19
CA TRP A 12 26.97 -20.81 -4.32
C TRP A 12 27.10 -21.52 -5.67
N ALA A 13 27.14 -20.77 -6.78
CA ALA A 13 27.24 -21.33 -8.12
C ALA A 13 28.52 -22.15 -8.33
N LYS A 14 29.67 -21.62 -7.84
CA LYS A 14 30.95 -22.36 -7.84
C LYS A 14 30.90 -23.65 -7.02
N ARG A 15 30.30 -23.61 -5.83
CA ARG A 15 30.16 -24.79 -4.97
C ARG A 15 29.25 -25.85 -5.59
N ARG A 16 28.19 -25.42 -6.29
CA ARG A 16 27.23 -26.32 -6.94
C ARG A 16 27.81 -27.05 -8.15
N HIS A 17 28.83 -26.50 -8.79
CA HIS A 17 29.45 -27.08 -9.99
C HIS A 17 30.98 -27.17 -9.84
N PRO A 18 31.50 -28.06 -8.98
CA PRO A 18 32.93 -28.15 -8.69
C PRO A 18 33.78 -28.56 -9.90
N HIS A 19 33.20 -29.32 -10.83
CA HIS A 19 33.87 -29.81 -12.05
C HIS A 19 33.71 -28.90 -13.26
N GLN A 20 32.98 -27.79 -13.14
CA GLN A 20 32.75 -26.87 -14.24
C GLN A 20 33.63 -25.64 -14.09
N ASN A 21 34.16 -25.15 -15.21
CA ASN A 21 34.98 -23.94 -15.19
C ASN A 21 34.11 -22.68 -14.95
N ARG A 22 34.76 -21.59 -14.56
CA ARG A 22 34.08 -20.32 -14.24
C ARG A 22 33.30 -19.74 -15.41
N ARG A 23 33.79 -19.91 -16.65
CA ARG A 23 33.13 -19.42 -17.87
C ARG A 23 31.79 -20.13 -18.09
N TRP A 24 31.76 -21.45 -17.92
CA TRP A 24 30.55 -22.24 -18.02
C TRP A 24 29.54 -21.85 -16.94
N ILE A 25 29.99 -21.66 -15.69
CA ILE A 25 29.12 -21.21 -14.59
C ILE A 25 28.51 -19.83 -14.89
N ALA A 26 29.31 -18.91 -15.42
CA ALA A 26 28.82 -17.60 -15.84
C ALA A 26 27.75 -17.72 -16.93
N GLN A 27 28.01 -18.51 -17.99
CA GLN A 27 27.05 -18.73 -19.08
C GLN A 27 25.75 -19.42 -18.63
N LYS A 28 25.82 -20.30 -17.61
CA LYS A 28 24.66 -21.01 -17.10
C LYS A 28 23.70 -20.12 -16.30
N TYR A 29 24.25 -19.21 -15.51
CA TYR A 29 23.48 -18.46 -14.50
C TYR A 29 23.36 -16.98 -14.77
N TYR A 30 24.21 -16.42 -15.62
CA TYR A 30 24.27 -14.97 -15.86
C TYR A 30 24.02 -14.67 -17.34
N THR A 31 23.22 -13.63 -17.57
CA THR A 31 22.87 -13.18 -18.91
C THR A 31 22.94 -11.65 -19.01
N THR A 32 22.74 -11.15 -20.22
CA THR A 32 22.60 -9.71 -20.49
C THR A 32 21.15 -9.39 -20.79
N ARG A 33 20.61 -8.35 -20.14
CA ARG A 33 19.25 -7.83 -20.34
C ARG A 33 19.31 -6.35 -20.66
N GLY A 34 19.11 -6.00 -21.94
CA GLY A 34 19.28 -4.63 -22.42
C GLY A 34 20.69 -4.12 -22.10
N LYS A 35 20.78 -2.99 -21.38
CA LYS A 35 22.05 -2.39 -20.93
C LYS A 35 22.66 -3.03 -19.68
N ARG A 36 22.02 -4.06 -19.11
CA ARG A 36 22.45 -4.72 -17.87
C ARG A 36 23.19 -6.01 -18.19
N HIS A 37 24.46 -6.07 -17.81
CA HIS A 37 25.26 -7.30 -17.86
C HIS A 37 25.27 -7.99 -16.50
N TRP A 38 25.69 -9.27 -16.48
CA TRP A 38 25.80 -10.08 -15.27
C TRP A 38 24.49 -10.15 -14.46
N VAL A 39 23.37 -10.31 -15.16
CA VAL A 39 22.06 -10.53 -14.52
C VAL A 39 21.92 -12.00 -14.19
N PHE A 40 21.89 -12.33 -12.89
CA PHE A 40 21.60 -13.69 -12.46
C PHE A 40 20.18 -14.06 -12.86
N HIS A 41 20.00 -15.20 -13.52
CA HIS A 41 18.70 -15.66 -13.98
C HIS A 41 18.51 -17.16 -13.74
N GLY A 42 17.26 -17.59 -13.78
CA GLY A 42 16.87 -18.99 -13.71
C GLY A 42 15.50 -19.20 -14.33
N SER A 43 15.17 -20.46 -14.64
CA SER A 43 13.87 -20.82 -15.19
C SER A 43 13.14 -21.79 -14.27
N THR A 44 11.84 -21.60 -14.11
CA THR A 44 10.95 -22.54 -13.42
C THR A 44 9.84 -22.98 -14.37
N VAL A 45 9.33 -24.20 -14.19
CA VAL A 45 8.17 -24.68 -14.92
C VAL A 45 6.93 -24.51 -14.04
N ASP A 46 5.90 -23.86 -14.58
CA ASP A 46 4.57 -23.71 -13.99
C ASP A 46 3.86 -25.07 -13.84
N THR A 47 2.87 -25.19 -12.96
CA THR A 47 1.97 -26.36 -12.88
C THR A 47 1.28 -26.66 -14.22
N ARG A 48 1.16 -25.69 -15.11
CA ARG A 48 0.65 -25.82 -16.49
C ARG A 48 1.72 -26.15 -17.54
N GLY A 49 2.94 -26.50 -17.13
CA GLY A 49 4.05 -26.84 -18.04
C GLY A 49 4.73 -25.64 -18.72
N LYS A 50 4.30 -24.40 -18.42
CA LYS A 50 4.88 -23.19 -19.03
C LYS A 50 6.20 -22.81 -18.36
N VAL A 51 7.27 -22.67 -19.15
CA VAL A 51 8.56 -22.16 -18.66
C VAL A 51 8.46 -20.67 -18.36
N ARG A 52 8.84 -20.27 -17.15
CA ARG A 52 8.98 -18.87 -16.72
C ARG A 52 10.44 -18.59 -16.40
N VAL A 53 10.99 -17.56 -17.03
CA VAL A 53 12.34 -17.07 -16.75
C VAL A 53 12.23 -15.95 -15.71
N HIS A 54 13.08 -16.03 -14.69
CA HIS A 54 13.18 -15.06 -13.61
C HIS A 54 14.58 -14.46 -13.63
N ASP A 55 14.65 -13.15 -13.52
CA ASP A 55 15.88 -12.41 -13.35
C ASP A 55 15.95 -11.90 -11.90
N LEU A 56 17.13 -11.92 -11.30
CA LEU A 56 17.32 -11.42 -9.95
C LEU A 56 17.10 -9.90 -9.91
N TYR A 57 16.14 -9.48 -9.09
CA TYR A 57 15.83 -8.07 -8.88
C TYR A 57 16.99 -7.34 -8.19
N LYS A 58 17.37 -6.16 -8.69
CA LYS A 58 18.44 -5.36 -8.10
C LYS A 58 17.93 -4.59 -6.89
N ALA A 59 18.69 -4.61 -5.81
CA ALA A 59 18.37 -3.80 -4.63
C ALA A 59 18.36 -2.31 -4.99
N ALA A 60 19.26 -1.86 -5.87
CA ALA A 60 19.30 -0.49 -6.40
C ALA A 60 18.03 -0.05 -7.15
N ASP A 61 17.23 -0.98 -7.69
CA ASP A 61 15.96 -0.64 -8.34
C ASP A 61 14.84 -0.35 -7.33
N THR A 62 15.05 -0.68 -6.05
CA THR A 62 14.09 -0.36 -4.99
C THR A 62 14.13 1.14 -4.71
N SER A 63 13.07 1.84 -5.12
CA SER A 63 12.92 3.27 -4.84
C SER A 63 13.00 3.55 -3.34
N ILE A 64 13.81 4.53 -2.95
CA ILE A 64 13.85 5.00 -1.56
C ILE A 64 12.57 5.76 -1.25
N ARG A 65 11.73 5.22 -0.36
CA ARG A 65 10.52 5.90 0.14
C ARG A 65 10.83 6.61 1.45
N ARG A 66 10.73 7.93 1.44
CA ARG A 66 10.85 8.73 2.67
C ARG A 66 9.54 8.67 3.44
N HIS A 67 9.64 8.40 4.73
CA HIS A 67 8.48 8.34 5.62
C HIS A 67 8.46 9.59 6.50
N THR A 68 7.33 10.28 6.56
CA THR A 68 7.15 11.41 7.46
C THR A 68 7.07 10.91 8.90
N LYS A 69 7.97 11.42 9.75
CA LYS A 69 7.97 11.13 11.20
C LYS A 69 6.67 11.63 11.84
N ILE A 70 6.26 10.95 12.92
CA ILE A 70 5.14 11.43 13.72
C ILE A 70 5.58 12.71 14.44
N LYS A 71 4.73 13.74 14.47
CA LYS A 71 4.96 14.95 15.27
C LYS A 71 5.18 14.56 16.73
N ALA A 72 6.23 15.09 17.37
CA ALA A 72 6.63 14.68 18.71
C ALA A 72 5.53 14.92 19.77
N ALA A 73 4.76 15.99 19.63
CA ALA A 73 3.65 16.33 20.52
C ALA A 73 2.35 15.53 20.25
N ALA A 74 2.30 14.69 19.21
CA ALA A 74 1.07 14.01 18.82
C ALA A 74 0.67 12.91 19.80
N ASN A 75 -0.50 13.07 20.41
CA ASN A 75 -1.08 12.09 21.33
C ASN A 75 -2.28 11.38 20.69
N PRO A 76 -2.23 10.05 20.43
CA PRO A 76 -3.33 9.29 19.84
C PRO A 76 -4.63 9.25 20.67
N TYR A 77 -4.55 9.57 21.96
CA TYR A 77 -5.68 9.56 22.89
C TYR A 77 -6.27 10.96 23.13
N ASP A 78 -5.69 11.99 22.53
CA ASP A 78 -6.19 13.35 22.62
C ASP A 78 -7.00 13.68 21.35
N PRO A 79 -8.31 14.00 21.48
CA PRO A 79 -9.18 14.40 20.38
C PRO A 79 -8.62 15.52 19.50
N ALA A 80 -7.78 16.41 20.03
CA ALA A 80 -7.16 17.49 19.27
C ALA A 80 -6.26 16.97 18.13
N TRP A 81 -5.77 15.73 18.23
CA TRP A 81 -4.90 15.11 17.23
C TRP A 81 -5.62 14.20 16.23
N GLU A 82 -6.95 14.05 16.32
CA GLU A 82 -7.71 13.11 15.48
C GLU A 82 -7.52 13.42 13.99
N VAL A 83 -7.72 14.69 13.58
CA VAL A 83 -7.54 15.15 12.20
C VAL A 83 -6.17 14.76 11.64
N TYR A 84 -5.12 14.95 12.44
CA TYR A 84 -3.75 14.64 12.05
C TYR A 84 -3.54 13.13 11.83
N PHE A 85 -4.12 12.28 12.68
CA PHE A 85 -4.02 10.83 12.52
C PHE A 85 -4.87 10.31 11.36
N GLU A 86 -6.03 10.90 11.11
CA GLU A 86 -6.90 10.60 9.96
C GLU A 86 -6.21 10.91 8.62
N GLU A 87 -5.61 12.10 8.47
CA GLU A 87 -4.85 12.50 7.28
C GLU A 87 -3.68 11.55 7.04
N ARG A 88 -2.90 11.26 8.09
CA ARG A 88 -1.76 10.36 8.01
C ARG A 88 -2.19 8.95 7.59
N LEU A 89 -3.31 8.47 8.13
CA LEU A 89 -3.86 7.17 7.80
C LEU A 89 -4.34 7.12 6.34
N GLY A 90 -4.95 8.19 5.83
CA GLY A 90 -5.29 8.34 4.41
C GLY A 90 -4.09 8.11 3.50
N VAL A 91 -2.99 8.85 3.75
CA VAL A 91 -1.73 8.71 2.99
C VAL A 91 -1.17 7.28 3.06
N GLN A 92 -1.17 6.67 4.24
CA GLN A 92 -0.69 5.29 4.40
C GLN A 92 -1.54 4.28 3.63
N MET A 93 -2.86 4.49 3.59
CA MET A 93 -3.78 3.60 2.87
C MET A 93 -3.58 3.70 1.36
N GLU A 94 -3.30 4.88 0.83
CA GLU A 94 -3.00 5.06 -0.60
C GLU A 94 -1.66 4.46 -1.02
N ALA A 95 -0.71 4.33 -0.10
CA ALA A 95 0.63 3.84 -0.40
C ALA A 95 0.71 2.32 -0.65
N ASN A 96 -0.31 1.54 -0.27
CA ASN A 96 -0.29 0.07 -0.38
C ASN A 96 -1.61 -0.53 -0.90
N LEU A 97 -1.54 -1.76 -1.45
CA LEU A 97 -2.68 -2.43 -2.08
C LEU A 97 -3.84 -2.76 -1.13
N ARG A 98 -3.54 -3.06 0.15
CA ARG A 98 -4.59 -3.37 1.15
C ARG A 98 -5.38 -2.12 1.49
N GLY A 99 -4.69 -1.00 1.72
CA GLY A 99 -5.31 0.29 1.98
C GLY A 99 -6.12 0.80 0.80
N ARG A 100 -5.58 0.73 -0.43
CA ARG A 100 -6.32 1.11 -1.65
C ARG A 100 -7.61 0.32 -1.82
N ARG A 101 -7.59 -1.00 -1.57
CA ARG A 101 -8.81 -1.82 -1.60
C ARG A 101 -9.85 -1.34 -0.60
N ARG A 102 -9.41 -0.94 0.60
CA ARG A 102 -10.29 -0.41 1.64
C ARG A 102 -10.87 0.96 1.28
N LEU A 103 -10.08 1.87 0.70
CA LEU A 103 -10.58 3.15 0.19
C LEU A 103 -11.61 2.95 -0.93
N LEU A 104 -11.33 2.04 -1.87
CA LEU A 104 -12.26 1.69 -2.94
C LEU A 104 -13.56 1.09 -2.42
N TYR A 105 -13.50 0.26 -1.37
CA TYR A 105 -14.68 -0.27 -0.71
C TYR A 105 -15.55 0.86 -0.13
N LEU A 106 -14.96 1.76 0.66
CA LEU A 106 -15.69 2.90 1.24
C LEU A 106 -16.31 3.80 0.15
N TRP A 107 -15.55 4.08 -0.91
CA TRP A 107 -16.05 4.86 -2.04
C TRP A 107 -17.25 4.20 -2.72
N ARG A 108 -17.21 2.87 -2.95
CA ARG A 108 -18.33 2.13 -3.55
C ARG A 108 -19.55 2.08 -2.63
N GLU A 109 -19.33 1.84 -1.34
CA GLU A 109 -20.39 1.82 -0.32
C GLU A 109 -21.13 3.16 -0.27
N GLN A 110 -20.40 4.27 -0.44
CA GLN A 110 -20.96 5.62 -0.51
C GLN A 110 -21.49 6.01 -1.90
N GLN A 111 -21.48 5.09 -2.87
CA GLN A 111 -21.81 5.38 -4.28
C GLN A 111 -20.98 6.54 -4.88
N GLY A 112 -19.78 6.75 -4.34
CA GLY A 112 -18.90 7.84 -4.68
C GLY A 112 -19.38 9.23 -4.24
N LEU A 113 -20.36 9.33 -3.33
CA LEU A 113 -20.88 10.58 -2.80
C LEU A 113 -20.28 10.90 -1.43
N CYS A 114 -20.08 12.18 -1.15
CA CYS A 114 -19.72 12.66 0.17
C CYS A 114 -20.97 12.66 1.08
N PRO A 115 -20.96 12.01 2.26
CA PRO A 115 -22.09 12.01 3.19
C PRO A 115 -22.51 13.38 3.73
N VAL A 116 -21.64 14.41 3.63
CA VAL A 116 -21.90 15.74 4.17
C VAL A 116 -22.55 16.67 3.14
N CYS A 117 -22.01 16.75 1.93
CA CYS A 117 -22.50 17.65 0.89
C CYS A 117 -23.26 16.95 -0.25
N HIS A 118 -23.29 15.60 -0.24
CA HIS A 118 -23.92 14.75 -1.25
C HIS A 118 -23.36 14.93 -2.68
N GLN A 119 -22.22 15.62 -2.84
CA GLN A 119 -21.54 15.74 -4.13
C GLN A 119 -20.54 14.60 -4.35
N ARG A 120 -20.16 14.38 -5.61
CA ARG A 120 -19.24 13.30 -6.00
C ARG A 120 -17.83 13.53 -5.46
N ILE A 121 -17.25 12.48 -4.88
CA ILE A 121 -15.82 12.38 -4.57
C ILE A 121 -15.10 11.89 -5.83
N THR A 122 -14.19 12.73 -6.33
CA THR A 122 -13.40 12.48 -7.53
C THR A 122 -11.91 12.62 -7.23
N LYS A 123 -11.06 12.24 -8.20
CA LYS A 123 -9.61 12.48 -8.11
C LYS A 123 -9.25 13.96 -8.02
N LEU A 124 -10.06 14.85 -8.61
CA LEU A 124 -9.84 16.29 -8.58
C LEU A 124 -10.16 16.89 -7.21
N THR A 125 -11.27 16.46 -6.61
CA THR A 125 -11.69 16.95 -5.29
C THR A 125 -10.87 16.36 -4.15
N GLY A 126 -10.24 15.19 -4.39
CA GLY A 126 -9.61 14.39 -3.34
C GLY A 126 -10.61 13.85 -2.33
N TRP A 127 -10.08 13.19 -1.31
CA TRP A 127 -10.85 12.64 -0.19
C TRP A 127 -9.97 12.55 1.06
N HIS A 128 -10.59 12.71 2.23
CA HIS A 128 -10.03 12.36 3.52
C HIS A 128 -10.78 11.14 4.09
N ASN A 129 -10.07 10.28 4.82
CA ASN A 129 -10.65 9.16 5.54
C ASN A 129 -11.00 9.61 6.96
N HIS A 130 -12.28 9.56 7.30
CA HIS A 130 -12.82 10.07 8.55
C HIS A 130 -13.38 8.93 9.40
N HIS A 131 -13.11 8.97 10.70
CA HIS A 131 -13.74 8.11 11.70
C HIS A 131 -15.04 8.74 12.20
N ILE A 132 -16.17 8.02 12.08
CA ILE A 132 -17.49 8.50 12.54
C ILE A 132 -17.48 8.75 14.05
N VAL A 133 -17.03 7.74 14.80
CA VAL A 133 -16.65 7.87 16.20
C VAL A 133 -15.13 7.95 16.25
N GLN A 134 -14.60 9.03 16.82
CA GLN A 134 -13.16 9.24 16.95
C GLN A 134 -12.49 8.10 17.71
N ARG A 135 -11.24 7.76 17.35
CA ARG A 135 -10.52 6.67 18.02
C ARG A 135 -10.22 6.95 19.48
N SER A 136 -9.90 8.21 19.79
CA SER A 136 -9.69 8.69 21.17
C SER A 136 -10.94 8.52 22.06
N LEU A 137 -12.13 8.51 21.45
CA LEU A 137 -13.43 8.34 22.11
C LEU A 137 -13.97 6.90 22.02
N GLY A 138 -13.10 5.92 21.74
CA GLY A 138 -13.47 4.49 21.69
C GLY A 138 -13.96 3.99 20.34
N GLY A 139 -13.88 4.81 19.29
CA GLY A 139 -14.23 4.42 17.94
C GLY A 139 -13.34 3.31 17.38
N SER A 140 -13.95 2.32 16.73
CA SER A 140 -13.21 1.22 16.11
C SER A 140 -12.45 1.68 14.87
N ASP A 141 -11.36 0.98 14.54
CA ASP A 141 -10.64 1.23 13.29
C ASP A 141 -11.21 0.43 12.11
N GLN A 142 -12.47 -0.01 12.17
CA GLN A 142 -13.13 -0.87 11.17
C GLN A 142 -13.84 -0.07 10.08
N ALA A 143 -14.19 -0.71 8.96
CA ALA A 143 -14.83 -0.01 7.83
C ALA A 143 -16.21 0.55 8.21
N ALA A 144 -16.91 -0.11 9.14
CA ALA A 144 -18.19 0.36 9.68
C ALA A 144 -18.09 1.73 10.35
N ASN A 145 -16.95 2.05 10.97
CA ASN A 145 -16.72 3.33 11.66
C ASN A 145 -15.99 4.37 10.78
N ARG A 146 -16.00 4.21 9.45
CA ARG A 146 -15.24 5.11 8.56
C ARG A 146 -16.03 5.58 7.37
N VAL A 147 -15.76 6.80 6.92
CA VAL A 147 -16.30 7.35 5.67
C VAL A 147 -15.23 8.17 4.94
N LEU A 148 -15.41 8.35 3.64
CA LEU A 148 -14.67 9.28 2.83
C LEU A 148 -15.43 10.59 2.75
N LEU A 149 -14.75 11.69 3.08
CA LEU A 149 -15.27 13.04 2.98
C LEU A 149 -14.40 13.84 2.01
N HIS A 150 -14.93 14.92 1.42
CA HIS A 150 -14.08 15.93 0.81
C HIS A 150 -13.19 16.59 1.88
N PRO A 151 -11.97 17.05 1.55
CA PRO A 151 -11.10 17.74 2.50
C PRO A 151 -11.74 18.97 3.17
N THR A 152 -12.65 19.67 2.48
CA THR A 152 -13.42 20.80 3.02
C THR A 152 -14.50 20.33 3.99
N CYS A 153 -15.31 19.34 3.61
CA CYS A 153 -16.34 18.75 4.47
C CYS A 153 -15.73 18.12 5.73
N HIS A 154 -14.56 17.48 5.60
CA HIS A 154 -13.83 16.90 6.73
C HIS A 154 -13.43 17.96 7.76
N ARG A 155 -12.86 19.08 7.32
CA ARG A 155 -12.57 20.22 8.21
C ARG A 155 -13.84 20.80 8.84
N GLN A 156 -14.92 20.91 8.07
CA GLN A 156 -16.20 21.40 8.58
C GLN A 156 -16.72 20.52 9.71
N VAL A 157 -16.73 19.20 9.52
CA VAL A 157 -17.17 18.22 10.53
C VAL A 157 -16.40 18.39 11.84
N HIS A 158 -15.07 18.50 11.78
CA HIS A 158 -14.27 18.69 12.99
C HIS A 158 -14.44 20.07 13.64
N SER A 159 -14.58 21.13 12.85
CA SER A 159 -14.75 22.50 13.38
C SER A 159 -16.14 22.75 13.99
N GLN A 160 -17.19 22.18 13.39
CA GLN A 160 -18.59 22.42 13.76
C GLN A 160 -19.21 21.24 14.53
N LYS A 161 -18.46 20.14 14.74
CA LYS A 161 -18.93 18.89 15.36
C LYS A 161 -20.19 18.33 14.70
N VAL A 162 -20.26 18.44 13.37
CA VAL A 162 -21.37 17.88 12.59
C VAL A 162 -21.34 16.36 12.73
N ALA A 163 -22.46 15.77 13.15
CA ALA A 163 -22.58 14.31 13.20
C ALA A 163 -22.54 13.74 11.76
N VAL A 164 -21.71 12.74 11.55
CA VAL A 164 -21.60 12.05 10.26
C VAL A 164 -22.05 10.62 10.43
N GLU A 165 -22.98 10.17 9.60
CA GLU A 165 -23.48 8.79 9.63
C GLU A 165 -23.05 8.01 8.38
N LYS A 166 -23.11 6.68 8.49
CA LYS A 166 -22.96 5.82 7.31
C LYS A 166 -24.14 6.03 6.37
N PRO A 167 -23.91 6.18 5.06
CA PRO A 167 -25.01 6.13 4.11
C PRO A 167 -25.69 4.76 4.19
N ARG A 168 -27.03 4.77 4.12
CA ARG A 168 -27.84 3.55 4.16
C ARG A 168 -27.46 2.66 2.97
N PRO A 169 -27.12 1.37 3.19
CA PRO A 169 -26.83 0.45 2.09
C PRO A 169 -28.02 0.35 1.12
N ALA A 170 -27.78 0.43 -0.18
CA ALA A 170 -28.82 0.30 -1.20
C ALA A 170 -29.43 -1.11 -1.25
N THR A 171 -28.63 -2.13 -0.94
CA THR A 171 -29.08 -3.47 -0.62
C THR A 171 -29.35 -3.52 0.88
N GLY A 172 -30.61 -3.64 1.29
CA GLY A 172 -31.01 -3.66 2.70
C GLY A 172 -30.17 -4.61 3.56
N VAL A 173 -30.14 -4.35 4.87
CA VAL A 173 -29.38 -5.15 5.85
C VAL A 173 -29.81 -6.60 5.72
N GLY A 174 -28.92 -7.47 5.20
CA GLY A 174 -29.16 -8.90 5.19
C GLY A 174 -29.38 -9.36 6.62
N LYS A 175 -30.54 -9.98 6.88
CA LYS A 175 -30.80 -10.60 8.19
C LYS A 175 -29.69 -11.63 8.43
N ALA A 176 -29.07 -11.52 9.60
CA ALA A 176 -28.06 -12.47 10.08
C ALA A 176 -28.68 -13.86 10.28
#